data_AF-E9HLH6-F1
#
_entry.id   AF-E9HLH6-F1
#
_cell.length_a   1.000
_cell.length_b   1.000
_cell.length_c   1.000
_cell.angle_alpha   90.00
_cell.angle_beta   90.00
_cell.angle_gamma   90.00
#
_symmetry.space_group_name_H-M   'P 1'
#
loop_
_entity.id
_entity.type
_entity.pdbx_description
1 polymer ?
#
loop_
_entity_poly.entity_id
_entity_poly.type
_entity_poly.pdbx_seq_one_letter_code
_entity_poly.pdbx_strand_id
1 'polypeptide(L)'
;MAYLQSVQDVIVQAIENDSTTQLSEIFKNCSKLEVMTKMWTPSGSEQGETLLISAIKTKRFNAIDFLVRILRECVSDKECRSLCLSTFCQIQTDQISIVDVMECLVDPWLLEPRRDEPLWLEFLWNCIKSSSIPRQDKIDALELIGAAFIFIQVKSQSKEMWAPHHGLQCWKDAMALRYSTGERTIPKTPNVFTDEAAKAFADNSEVLTLEELELMEQESSIYGCPPAWGLASSHWKCYLRVQALLVNQRVVGQVNNGPYYFHLINLIRYGWDCNSYRKEPSRAFNICLLIIDQAKSFSSTASSPKCIHIFVETLDLMSKCFERMREETAESPERRELTPVNLLKAIGCCTVIANLLPVPLMNDKDHNRLHRVNICAYDFVSLLFKSFPRLNQEKHKQLEECLSQFIPLDVHRGSHSLLHAGINRSVWLYESNTQRLIKLFLKMGVDPNATDRKGKTPLHILAEKWNWTRFSTYLDSADFPSESLSNVFQSLVEAGGHLDQATPEGHTVIDFLEIQRKKHSLHDYYFNSYLNSLINTVLPLSCYCAQSLRQHKIPLGNQLPPRVHSFILRHSVLKR
;
A
#
# COMPACT_ATOMS: atom_id res chain seq x y z
N MET A 1 17.39 26.98 40.21
CA MET A 1 17.98 25.63 40.14
C MET A 1 17.18 24.83 39.15
N ALA A 2 17.63 24.77 37.89
CA ALA A 2 16.99 23.98 36.85
C ALA A 2 17.29 22.50 37.12
N TYR A 3 16.24 21.68 37.26
CA TYR A 3 16.37 20.23 37.34
C TYR A 3 17.09 19.72 36.08
N LEU A 4 18.23 19.05 36.25
CA LEU A 4 18.85 18.27 35.17
C LEU A 4 17.90 17.12 34.84
N GLN A 5 17.20 17.23 33.70
CA GLN A 5 16.36 16.17 33.16
C GLN A 5 17.23 14.94 32.91
N SER A 6 16.83 13.76 33.41
CA SER A 6 17.65 12.56 33.26
C SER A 6 17.69 12.12 31.79
N VAL A 7 18.76 11.45 31.35
CA VAL A 7 18.87 10.92 29.96
C VAL A 7 17.70 9.99 29.63
N GLN A 8 17.17 9.27 30.63
CA GLN A 8 16.01 8.39 30.49
C GLN A 8 14.75 9.20 30.15
N ASP A 9 14.52 10.33 30.83
CA ASP A 9 13.37 11.21 30.59
C ASP A 9 13.40 11.81 29.18
N VAL A 10 14.59 12.12 28.67
CA VAL A 10 14.76 12.63 27.29
C VAL A 10 14.43 11.54 26.27
N ILE A 11 14.80 10.28 26.52
CA ILE A 11 14.46 9.14 25.64
C ILE A 11 12.94 8.90 25.65
N VAL A 12 12.32 8.88 26.83
CA VAL A 12 10.85 8.71 26.96
C VAL A 12 10.13 9.83 26.20
N GLN A 13 10.55 11.09 26.39
CA GLN A 13 9.97 12.22 25.68
C GLN A 13 10.15 12.12 24.15
N ALA A 14 11.29 11.61 23.68
CA ALA A 14 11.52 11.38 22.26
C ALA A 14 10.61 10.29 21.67
N ILE A 15 10.32 9.23 22.45
CA ILE A 15 9.36 8.16 22.08
C ILE A 15 7.93 8.72 22.07
N GLU A 16 7.53 9.49 23.08
CA GLU A 16 6.23 10.13 23.13
C GLU A 16 6.00 11.09 21.96
N ASN A 17 7.06 11.76 21.49
CA ASN A 17 7.03 12.61 20.30
C ASN A 17 7.13 11.83 18.98
N ASP A 18 7.31 10.50 19.02
CA ASP A 18 7.53 9.62 17.87
C ASP A 18 8.69 10.11 16.96
N SER A 19 9.73 10.70 17.56
CA SER A 19 10.78 11.45 16.85
C SER A 19 12.05 10.63 16.66
N THR A 20 12.24 10.07 15.46
CA THR A 20 13.43 9.29 15.12
C THR A 20 14.71 10.13 15.03
N THR A 21 14.59 11.44 14.75
CA THR A 21 15.74 12.35 14.72
C THR A 21 16.31 12.57 16.12
N GLN A 22 15.44 12.80 17.11
CA GLN A 22 15.84 12.94 18.52
C GLN A 22 16.47 11.63 19.03
N LEU A 23 15.84 10.48 18.75
CA LEU A 23 16.39 9.18 19.13
C LEU A 23 17.76 8.93 18.46
N SER A 24 17.90 9.26 17.18
CA SER A 24 19.17 9.13 16.47
C SER A 24 20.26 10.02 17.05
N GLU A 25 19.94 11.21 17.53
CA GLU A 25 20.89 12.13 18.15
C GLU A 25 21.36 11.62 19.52
N ILE A 26 20.43 11.10 20.34
CA ILE A 26 20.72 10.53 21.66
C ILE A 26 21.67 9.34 21.55
N PHE A 27 21.42 8.43 20.60
CA PHE A 27 22.21 7.20 20.48
C PHE A 27 23.44 7.32 19.58
N LYS A 28 23.65 8.46 18.91
CA LYS A 28 24.72 8.67 17.91
C LYS A 28 26.12 8.31 18.41
N ASN A 29 26.40 8.61 19.67
CA ASN A 29 27.72 8.45 20.30
C ASN A 29 27.74 7.34 21.36
N CYS A 30 26.65 6.58 21.52
CA CYS A 30 26.61 5.49 22.49
C CYS A 30 27.22 4.22 21.89
N SER A 31 27.98 3.47 22.69
CA SER A 31 28.35 2.09 22.33
C SER A 31 27.10 1.18 22.32
N LYS A 32 27.14 0.05 21.61
CA LYS A 32 26.01 -0.90 21.58
C LYS A 32 25.58 -1.32 22.99
N LEU A 33 26.54 -1.56 23.88
CA LEU A 33 26.28 -1.92 25.28
C LEU A 33 25.59 -0.78 26.05
N GLU A 34 26.00 0.47 25.84
CA GLU A 34 25.35 1.64 26.47
C GLU A 34 23.93 1.85 25.94
N VAL A 35 23.73 1.71 24.64
CA VAL A 35 22.39 1.77 24.02
C VAL A 35 21.48 0.73 24.65
N MET A 36 21.96 -0.51 24.76
CA MET A 36 21.22 -1.61 25.36
C MET A 36 20.91 -1.34 26.83
N THR A 37 21.91 -0.93 27.62
CA THR A 37 21.70 -0.63 29.05
C THR A 37 20.64 0.46 29.23
N LYS A 38 20.64 1.51 28.40
CA LYS A 38 19.66 2.61 28.43
C LYS A 38 18.27 2.21 27.93
N MET A 39 18.16 1.31 26.94
CA MET A 39 16.87 0.85 26.41
C MET A 39 16.10 -0.05 27.39
N TRP A 40 16.84 -0.75 28.23
CA TRP A 40 16.32 -1.81 29.09
C TRP A 40 16.35 -1.47 30.59
N THR A 41 16.92 -0.34 30.98
CA THR A 41 16.66 0.24 32.31
C THR A 41 15.17 0.55 32.44
N PRO A 42 14.48 0.04 33.48
CA PRO A 42 13.08 0.38 33.74
C PRO A 42 12.89 1.90 33.77
N SER A 43 11.91 2.43 33.06
CA SER A 43 11.49 3.82 33.30
C SER A 43 11.01 3.93 34.75
N GLY A 44 11.35 5.03 35.42
CA GLY A 44 11.09 5.25 36.85
C GLY A 44 9.60 5.34 37.24
N SER A 45 8.66 5.02 36.34
CA SER A 45 7.22 5.09 36.55
C SER A 45 6.60 3.71 36.25
N GLU A 46 6.18 3.05 37.33
CA GLU A 46 5.34 1.84 37.36
C GLU A 46 5.96 0.57 36.76
N GLN A 47 6.64 -0.21 37.62
CA GLN A 47 6.97 -1.64 37.48
C GLN A 47 7.55 -2.08 36.12
N GLY A 48 8.87 -1.94 35.93
CA GLY A 48 9.63 -2.80 35.01
C GLY A 48 9.31 -2.68 33.51
N GLU A 49 8.47 -1.73 33.09
CA GLU A 49 8.09 -1.55 31.68
C GLU A 49 9.29 -1.06 30.86
N THR A 50 9.60 -1.76 29.77
CA THR A 50 10.73 -1.43 28.90
C THR A 50 10.33 -0.36 27.88
N LEU A 51 11.30 0.42 27.38
CA LEU A 51 11.02 1.52 26.44
C LEU A 51 10.35 1.03 25.14
N LEU A 52 10.69 -0.18 24.68
CA LEU A 52 10.04 -0.79 23.54
C LEU A 52 8.56 -1.12 23.84
N ILE A 53 8.26 -1.74 24.98
CA ILE A 53 6.89 -2.10 25.33
C ILE A 53 6.02 -0.84 25.49
N SER A 54 6.55 0.20 26.13
CA SER A 54 5.89 1.50 26.24
C SER A 54 5.61 2.12 24.86
N ALA A 55 6.56 2.04 23.92
CA ALA A 55 6.37 2.52 22.54
C ALA A 55 5.28 1.73 21.79
N ILE A 56 5.24 0.40 21.95
CA ILE A 56 4.21 -0.47 21.34
C ILE A 56 2.83 -0.19 21.95
N LYS A 57 2.74 -0.06 23.27
CA LYS A 57 1.51 0.27 24.00
C LYS A 57 0.94 1.63 23.57
N THR A 58 1.82 2.62 23.37
CA THR A 58 1.45 3.97 22.92
C THR A 58 1.38 4.11 21.39
N LYS A 59 1.56 3.02 20.64
CA LYS A 59 1.47 2.95 19.16
C LYS A 59 2.37 3.97 18.43
N ARG A 60 3.58 4.21 18.96
CA ARG A 60 4.60 5.12 18.40
C ARG A 60 5.42 4.41 17.32
N PHE A 61 4.82 4.20 16.15
CA PHE A 61 5.37 3.32 15.11
C PHE A 61 6.76 3.71 14.59
N ASN A 62 7.09 5.01 14.49
CA ASN A 62 8.43 5.40 14.04
C ASN A 62 9.48 5.12 15.11
N ALA A 63 9.15 5.35 16.38
CA ALA A 63 9.99 4.98 17.51
C ALA A 63 10.16 3.46 17.62
N ILE A 64 9.09 2.68 17.47
CA ILE A 64 9.15 1.20 17.45
C ILE A 64 10.11 0.72 16.37
N ASP A 65 9.93 1.19 15.12
CA ASP A 65 10.77 0.80 13.99
C ASP A 65 12.26 1.10 14.26
N PHE A 66 12.53 2.26 14.86
CA PHE A 66 13.89 2.67 15.24
C PHE A 66 14.48 1.78 16.33
N LEU A 67 13.72 1.49 17.39
CA LEU A 67 14.15 0.67 18.53
C LEU A 67 14.39 -0.78 18.10
N VAL A 68 13.49 -1.38 17.34
CA VAL A 68 13.65 -2.76 16.84
C VAL A 68 14.88 -2.87 15.93
N ARG A 69 15.13 -1.85 15.09
CA ARG A 69 16.35 -1.81 14.25
C ARG A 69 17.62 -1.83 15.10
N ILE A 70 17.68 -1.03 16.16
CA ILE A 70 18.82 -1.02 17.09
C ILE A 70 18.97 -2.38 17.78
N LEU A 71 17.87 -2.98 18.24
CA LEU A 71 17.89 -4.29 18.90
C LEU A 71 18.48 -5.37 18.00
N ARG A 72 18.07 -5.40 16.74
CA ARG A 72 18.61 -6.33 15.74
C ARG A 72 20.12 -6.15 15.56
N GLU A 73 20.59 -4.91 15.47
CA GLU A 73 22.03 -4.60 15.35
C GLU A 73 22.85 -4.99 16.59
N CYS A 74 22.22 -5.01 17.76
CA CYS A 74 22.83 -5.44 19.01
C CYS A 74 22.88 -6.97 19.13
N VAL A 75 21.85 -7.71 18.67
CA VAL A 75 21.83 -9.18 18.74
C VAL A 75 22.95 -9.85 17.91
N SER A 76 23.46 -9.16 16.89
CA SER A 76 24.65 -9.61 16.15
C SER A 76 25.91 -9.69 17.03
N ASP A 77 25.96 -8.91 18.12
CA ASP A 77 27.05 -8.92 19.11
C ASP A 77 26.76 -9.93 20.25
N LYS A 78 27.78 -10.71 20.64
CA LYS A 78 27.62 -11.81 21.60
C LYS A 78 27.33 -11.33 23.02
N GLU A 79 27.96 -10.23 23.46
CA GLU A 79 27.76 -9.67 24.81
C GLU A 79 26.40 -9.02 24.92
N CYS A 80 25.98 -8.28 23.88
CA CYS A 80 24.65 -7.68 23.85
C CYS A 80 23.54 -8.74 23.82
N ARG A 81 23.74 -9.86 23.12
CA ARG A 81 22.75 -10.94 22.99
C ARG A 81 22.35 -11.56 24.33
N SER A 82 23.30 -11.78 25.24
CA SER A 82 22.99 -12.36 26.56
C SER A 82 22.16 -11.40 27.42
N LEU A 83 22.45 -10.10 27.34
CA LEU A 83 21.69 -9.05 28.00
C LEU A 83 20.28 -8.88 27.40
N CYS A 84 20.14 -8.99 26.08
CA CYS A 84 18.83 -9.01 25.43
C CYS A 84 18.00 -10.18 25.97
N LEU A 85 18.58 -11.39 26.02
CA LEU A 85 17.86 -12.61 26.39
C LEU A 85 17.30 -12.53 27.81
N SER A 86 18.14 -12.15 28.79
CA SER A 86 17.68 -12.04 30.20
C SER A 86 16.54 -11.05 30.37
N THR A 87 16.53 -9.97 29.59
CA THR A 87 15.53 -8.91 29.69
C THR A 87 14.24 -9.26 28.93
N PHE A 88 14.34 -9.83 27.73
CA PHE A 88 13.16 -10.28 26.97
C PHE A 88 12.36 -11.35 27.73
N CYS A 89 13.03 -12.19 28.52
CA CYS A 89 12.37 -13.19 29.36
C CYS A 89 11.50 -12.60 30.48
N GLN A 90 11.71 -11.32 30.81
CA GLN A 90 10.99 -10.59 31.86
C GLN A 90 9.82 -9.75 31.32
N ILE A 91 9.55 -9.76 30.02
CA ILE A 91 8.41 -9.03 29.43
C ILE A 91 7.11 -9.53 30.06
N GLN A 92 6.36 -8.61 30.67
CA GLN A 92 5.00 -8.85 31.15
C GLN A 92 4.00 -8.47 30.06
N THR A 93 3.13 -9.41 29.69
CA THR A 93 2.07 -9.20 28.67
C THR A 93 0.74 -8.79 29.29
N ASP A 94 0.69 -8.55 30.60
CA ASP A 94 -0.56 -8.26 31.33
C ASP A 94 -1.31 -7.02 30.83
N GLN A 95 -0.62 -6.11 30.13
CA GLN A 95 -1.20 -4.88 29.58
C GLN A 95 -1.11 -4.75 28.05
N ILE A 96 -0.51 -5.73 27.35
CA ILE A 96 -0.34 -5.69 25.90
C ILE A 96 -0.45 -7.08 25.29
N SER A 97 -1.21 -7.18 24.19
CA SER A 97 -1.33 -8.46 23.48
C SER A 97 0.01 -8.91 22.93
N ILE A 98 0.36 -10.18 23.12
CA ILE A 98 1.56 -10.77 22.53
C ILE A 98 1.56 -10.65 21.00
N VAL A 99 0.38 -10.62 20.37
CA VAL A 99 0.25 -10.48 18.92
C VAL A 99 0.71 -9.09 18.47
N ASP A 100 0.40 -8.04 19.24
CA ASP A 100 0.86 -6.67 18.96
C ASP A 100 2.39 -6.54 19.13
N VAL A 101 2.95 -7.25 20.11
CA VAL A 101 4.39 -7.32 20.32
C VAL A 101 5.05 -8.07 19.14
N MET A 102 4.54 -9.24 18.80
CA MET A 102 5.08 -10.06 17.71
C MET A 102 4.95 -9.37 16.37
N GLU A 103 3.85 -8.68 16.08
CA GLU A 103 3.65 -7.86 14.88
C GLU A 103 4.84 -6.91 14.62
N CYS A 104 5.39 -6.31 15.68
CA CYS A 104 6.52 -5.39 15.58
C CYS A 104 7.87 -6.12 15.47
N LEU A 105 8.00 -7.30 16.08
CA LEU A 105 9.27 -8.03 16.19
C LEU A 105 9.54 -8.98 15.02
N VAL A 106 8.49 -9.66 14.54
CA VAL A 106 8.58 -10.65 13.45
C VAL A 106 8.54 -10.02 12.07
N ASP A 107 8.26 -8.71 11.95
CA ASP A 107 8.33 -7.96 10.69
C ASP A 107 9.71 -8.19 10.06
N PRO A 108 9.81 -8.99 8.98
CA PRO A 108 11.11 -9.39 8.46
C PRO A 108 11.77 -8.27 7.64
N TRP A 109 11.14 -7.09 7.54
CA TRP A 109 11.51 -6.03 6.61
C TRP A 109 11.29 -4.65 7.22
N LEU A 110 11.81 -4.45 8.43
CA LEU A 110 12.19 -3.13 8.93
C LEU A 110 13.30 -2.55 8.02
N LEU A 111 12.85 -2.09 6.85
CA LEU A 111 13.51 -1.27 5.85
C LEU A 111 14.38 -1.96 4.79
N GLU A 112 14.99 -3.14 5.00
CA GLU A 112 15.79 -3.85 3.94
C GLU A 112 16.04 -5.34 4.28
N PRO A 113 16.15 -6.26 3.28
CA PRO A 113 16.63 -7.63 3.51
C PRO A 113 17.99 -7.61 4.21
N ARG A 114 18.08 -8.17 5.41
CA ARG A 114 19.38 -8.44 6.00
C ARG A 114 19.73 -9.93 5.92
N ARG A 115 21.03 -10.23 5.85
CA ARG A 115 21.53 -11.61 5.80
C ARG A 115 21.37 -12.35 7.16
N ASP A 116 21.09 -11.61 8.23
CA ASP A 116 20.98 -12.10 9.61
C ASP A 116 19.54 -12.35 10.09
N GLU A 117 18.55 -12.25 9.21
CA GLU A 117 17.13 -12.50 9.52
C GLU A 117 16.87 -13.85 10.25
N PRO A 118 17.51 -14.98 9.86
CA PRO A 118 17.34 -16.24 10.59
C PRO A 118 17.89 -16.18 12.03
N LEU A 119 18.99 -15.46 12.25
CA LEU A 119 19.60 -15.31 13.59
C LEU A 119 18.69 -14.50 14.51
N TRP A 120 17.98 -13.50 13.96
CA TRP A 120 17.00 -12.73 14.73
C TRP A 120 15.81 -13.58 15.15
N LEU A 121 15.23 -14.36 14.25
CA LEU A 121 14.12 -15.25 14.60
C LEU A 121 14.53 -16.36 15.57
N GLU A 122 15.73 -16.92 15.43
CA GLU A 122 16.28 -17.87 16.41
C GLU A 122 16.46 -17.23 17.78
N PHE A 123 16.92 -15.97 17.83
CA PHE A 123 17.00 -15.21 19.07
C PHE A 123 15.61 -15.03 19.71
N LEU A 124 14.60 -14.60 18.94
CA LEU A 124 13.23 -14.45 19.43
C LEU A 124 12.65 -15.78 19.91
N TRP A 125 12.84 -16.86 19.15
CA TRP A 125 12.38 -18.20 19.52
C TRP A 125 12.93 -18.63 20.88
N ASN A 126 14.24 -18.45 21.10
CA ASN A 126 14.89 -18.77 22.37
C ASN A 126 14.37 -17.89 23.52
N CYS A 127 14.12 -16.59 23.27
CA CYS A 127 13.53 -15.69 24.26
C CYS A 127 12.14 -16.18 24.69
N ILE A 128 11.28 -16.54 23.74
CA ILE A 128 9.91 -17.00 24.05
C ILE A 128 9.94 -18.31 24.84
N LYS A 129 10.82 -19.27 24.48
CA LYS A 129 10.95 -20.54 25.21
C LYS A 129 11.39 -20.33 26.67
N SER A 130 12.28 -19.37 26.91
CA SER A 130 12.83 -19.09 28.25
C SER A 130 12.04 -18.06 29.05
N SER A 131 11.06 -17.40 28.44
CA SER A 131 10.22 -16.39 29.08
C SER A 131 9.25 -16.97 30.11
N SER A 132 8.72 -16.11 30.98
CA SER A 132 7.66 -16.45 31.95
C SER A 132 6.26 -16.00 31.50
N ILE A 133 6.06 -15.66 30.22
CA ILE A 133 4.76 -15.19 29.72
C ILE A 133 3.67 -16.29 29.81
N PRO A 134 2.39 -15.92 29.84
CA PRO A 134 1.27 -16.86 29.91
C PRO A 134 1.33 -17.95 28.83
N ARG A 135 0.81 -19.13 29.15
CA ARG A 135 0.85 -20.29 28.24
C ARG A 135 0.20 -20.01 26.88
N GLN A 136 -0.94 -19.32 26.87
CA GLN A 136 -1.60 -18.90 25.62
C GLN A 136 -0.70 -17.97 24.80
N ASP A 137 -0.10 -16.97 25.44
CA ASP A 137 0.78 -16.02 24.76
C ASP A 137 2.03 -16.70 24.17
N LYS A 138 2.59 -17.69 24.87
CA LYS A 138 3.69 -18.52 24.34
C LYS A 138 3.29 -19.27 23.08
N ILE A 139 2.09 -19.86 23.08
CA ILE A 139 1.56 -20.61 21.93
C ILE A 139 1.43 -19.68 20.72
N ASP A 140 0.80 -18.51 20.90
CA ASP A 140 0.58 -17.56 19.81
C ASP A 140 1.89 -16.98 19.28
N ALA A 141 2.85 -16.66 20.16
CA ALA A 141 4.17 -16.20 19.76
C ALA A 141 4.95 -17.26 18.98
N LEU A 142 4.96 -18.51 19.43
CA LEU A 142 5.62 -19.62 18.72
C LEU A 142 4.98 -19.89 17.36
N GLU A 143 3.64 -19.81 17.26
CA GLU A 143 2.92 -19.98 16.01
C GLU A 143 3.28 -18.88 14.98
N LEU A 144 3.36 -17.62 15.42
CA LEU A 144 3.76 -16.47 14.59
C LEU A 144 5.26 -16.52 14.19
N ILE A 145 6.16 -16.87 15.11
CA ILE A 145 7.58 -17.05 14.82
C ILE A 145 7.77 -18.20 13.83
N GLY A 146 7.03 -19.31 13.99
CA GLY A 146 7.05 -20.43 13.07
C GLY A 146 6.61 -20.04 11.65
N ALA A 147 5.55 -19.23 11.54
CA ALA A 147 5.11 -18.66 10.27
C ALA A 147 6.18 -17.74 9.65
N ALA A 148 6.85 -16.91 10.46
CA ALA A 148 7.93 -16.04 10.01
C ALA A 148 9.12 -16.82 9.42
N PHE A 149 9.54 -17.91 10.08
CA PHE A 149 10.57 -18.82 9.54
C PHE A 149 10.18 -19.38 8.17
N ILE A 150 8.94 -19.84 8.02
CA ILE A 150 8.43 -20.40 6.76
C ILE A 150 8.45 -19.32 5.65
N PHE A 151 7.97 -18.11 5.92
CA PHE A 151 7.97 -17.04 4.91
C PHE A 151 9.39 -16.67 4.43
N ILE A 152 10.37 -16.64 5.33
CA ILE A 152 11.78 -16.40 4.98
C ILE A 152 12.32 -17.55 4.13
N GLN A 153 12.10 -18.79 4.55
CA GLN A 153 12.63 -19.98 3.89
C GLN A 153 12.20 -20.05 2.42
N VAL A 154 10.93 -19.77 2.11
CA VAL A 154 10.46 -19.92 0.73
C VAL A 154 10.97 -18.81 -0.19
N LYS A 155 11.43 -17.67 0.36
CA LYS A 155 12.05 -16.59 -0.42
C LYS A 155 13.51 -16.85 -0.75
N SER A 156 14.25 -17.56 0.12
CA SER A 156 15.67 -17.80 -0.10
C SER A 156 15.89 -18.81 -1.24
N GLN A 157 16.55 -18.36 -2.32
CA GLN A 157 17.06 -19.23 -3.39
C GLN A 157 18.39 -19.91 -2.99
N SER A 158 18.97 -19.57 -1.83
CA SER A 158 20.24 -20.16 -1.40
C SER A 158 20.05 -21.59 -0.93
N LYS A 159 20.88 -22.50 -1.46
CA LYS A 159 20.91 -23.93 -1.10
C LYS A 159 21.44 -24.18 0.33
N GLU A 160 21.98 -23.16 0.99
CA GLU A 160 22.83 -23.30 2.18
C GLU A 160 22.22 -22.72 3.46
N MET A 161 20.99 -22.21 3.42
CA MET A 161 20.39 -21.63 4.62
C MET A 161 19.60 -22.69 5.40
N TRP A 162 20.23 -23.09 6.51
CA TRP A 162 19.68 -23.79 7.66
C TRP A 162 18.24 -23.35 7.95
N ALA A 163 17.41 -24.31 8.40
CA ALA A 163 16.12 -24.12 9.07
C ALA A 163 14.76 -24.36 8.36
N PRO A 164 14.59 -25.29 7.39
CA PRO A 164 13.25 -25.81 7.08
C PRO A 164 12.49 -26.30 8.33
N HIS A 165 13.25 -26.83 9.28
CA HIS A 165 12.74 -27.43 10.49
C HIS A 165 12.39 -26.41 11.58
N HIS A 166 12.97 -25.20 11.64
CA HIS A 166 12.68 -24.29 12.76
C HIS A 166 11.24 -23.79 12.73
N GLY A 167 10.67 -23.54 11.55
CA GLY A 167 9.25 -23.17 11.42
C GLY A 167 8.32 -24.25 11.97
N LEU A 168 8.51 -25.49 11.50
CA LEU A 168 7.75 -26.65 11.96
C LEU A 168 8.01 -26.97 13.44
N GLN A 169 9.25 -26.81 13.91
CA GLN A 169 9.62 -27.03 15.30
C GLN A 169 8.95 -26.01 16.22
N CYS A 170 8.85 -24.74 15.83
CA CYS A 170 8.08 -23.75 16.58
C CYS A 170 6.61 -24.18 16.70
N TRP A 171 6.01 -24.70 15.63
CA TRP A 171 4.65 -25.21 15.65
C TRP A 171 4.49 -26.48 16.50
N LYS A 172 5.48 -27.38 16.50
CA LYS A 172 5.51 -28.55 17.38
C LYS A 172 5.63 -28.15 18.85
N ASP A 173 6.51 -27.20 19.16
CA ASP A 173 6.66 -26.65 20.50
C ASP A 173 5.33 -26.02 20.97
N ALA A 174 4.64 -25.28 20.09
CA ALA A 174 3.31 -24.74 20.38
C ALA A 174 2.26 -25.84 20.58
N MET A 175 2.27 -26.90 19.76
CA MET A 175 1.35 -28.02 19.87
C MET A 175 1.57 -28.81 21.17
N ALA A 176 2.83 -29.04 21.56
CA ALA A 176 3.19 -29.65 22.83
C ALA A 176 2.68 -28.81 24.01
N LEU A 177 2.75 -27.47 23.91
CA LEU A 177 2.14 -26.59 24.89
C LEU A 177 0.61 -26.69 24.88
N ARG A 178 -0.08 -26.87 23.74
CA ARG A 178 -1.55 -27.04 23.71
C ARG A 178 -2.05 -28.31 24.41
N TYR A 179 -1.26 -29.38 24.36
CA TYR A 179 -1.62 -30.72 24.86
C TYR A 179 -0.74 -31.20 26.03
N SER A 180 -0.09 -30.29 26.75
CA SER A 180 0.79 -30.63 27.88
C SER A 180 0.06 -31.46 28.95
N THR A 181 0.67 -32.56 29.37
CA THR A 181 0.12 -33.47 30.37
C THR A 181 -0.03 -32.77 31.72
N GLY A 182 -1.24 -32.83 32.30
CA GLY A 182 -1.54 -32.25 33.61
C GLY A 182 -2.14 -30.84 33.60
N GLU A 183 -2.30 -30.20 32.44
CA GLU A 183 -2.99 -28.92 32.31
C GLU A 183 -4.23 -29.01 31.39
N ARG A 184 -5.11 -28.01 31.43
CA ARG A 184 -6.28 -27.95 30.52
C ARG A 184 -5.80 -27.84 29.06
N THR A 185 -6.45 -28.58 28.16
CA THR A 185 -6.15 -28.54 26.73
C THR A 185 -6.63 -27.23 26.10
N ILE A 186 -5.83 -26.71 25.15
CA ILE A 186 -6.14 -25.48 24.41
C ILE A 186 -6.23 -25.83 22.91
N PRO A 187 -7.37 -26.38 22.45
CA PRO A 187 -7.51 -26.77 21.05
C PRO A 187 -7.46 -25.55 20.12
N LYS A 188 -6.97 -25.74 18.89
CA LYS A 188 -7.09 -24.73 17.85
C LYS A 188 -8.56 -24.55 17.48
N THR A 189 -9.01 -23.30 17.41
CA THR A 189 -10.33 -22.94 16.89
C THR A 189 -10.25 -22.84 15.37
N PRO A 190 -10.97 -23.68 14.61
CA PRO A 190 -10.96 -23.58 13.14
C PRO A 190 -11.46 -22.22 12.68
N ASN A 191 -10.80 -21.65 11.66
CA ASN A 191 -11.30 -20.43 11.02
C ASN A 191 -12.57 -20.77 10.24
N VAL A 192 -13.65 -20.05 10.49
CA VAL A 192 -14.84 -20.07 9.63
C VAL A 192 -14.56 -19.11 8.47
N PHE A 193 -14.24 -19.67 7.30
CA PHE A 193 -13.93 -18.87 6.13
C PHE A 193 -15.20 -18.29 5.50
N THR A 194 -15.12 -17.04 5.05
CA THR A 194 -16.03 -16.53 4.02
C THR A 194 -15.76 -17.25 2.71
N ASP A 195 -16.71 -17.21 1.76
CA ASP A 195 -16.53 -17.80 0.43
C ASP A 195 -15.28 -17.26 -0.28
N GLU A 196 -14.97 -15.97 -0.11
CA GLU A 196 -13.75 -15.36 -0.63
C GLU A 196 -12.48 -15.94 0.01
N ALA A 197 -12.51 -16.23 1.31
CA ALA A 197 -11.37 -16.81 2.02
C ALA A 197 -11.12 -18.27 1.61
N ALA A 198 -12.19 -19.05 1.46
CA ALA A 198 -12.12 -20.42 0.94
C ALA A 198 -11.47 -20.45 -0.46
N LYS A 199 -11.90 -19.55 -1.36
CA LYS A 199 -11.31 -19.39 -2.70
C LYS A 199 -9.85 -18.91 -2.68
N ALA A 200 -9.51 -18.00 -1.77
CA ALA A 200 -8.15 -17.49 -1.62
C ALA A 200 -7.16 -18.59 -1.18
N PHE A 201 -7.58 -19.48 -0.29
CA PHE A 201 -6.75 -20.58 0.21
C PHE A 201 -6.98 -21.91 -0.52
N ALA A 202 -7.81 -21.95 -1.56
CA ALA A 202 -8.16 -23.16 -2.30
C ALA A 202 -8.63 -24.30 -1.37
N ASP A 203 -9.55 -23.97 -0.47
CA ASP A 203 -10.17 -24.88 0.51
C ASP A 203 -9.20 -25.60 1.46
N ASN A 204 -7.95 -25.11 1.56
CA ASN A 204 -6.99 -25.63 2.54
C ASN A 204 -7.40 -25.23 3.96
N SER A 205 -7.37 -26.19 4.87
CA SER A 205 -7.55 -25.97 6.31
C SER A 205 -6.21 -25.98 7.05
N GLU A 206 -6.17 -25.27 8.17
CA GLU A 206 -4.99 -25.28 9.04
C GLU A 206 -4.79 -26.67 9.65
N VAL A 207 -3.55 -27.10 9.81
CA VAL A 207 -3.20 -28.29 10.60
C VAL A 207 -3.64 -28.13 12.06
N LEU A 208 -4.43 -29.07 12.56
CA LEU A 208 -5.06 -29.01 13.89
C LEU A 208 -4.40 -29.92 14.92
N THR A 209 -3.74 -30.99 14.45
CA THR A 209 -3.18 -32.05 15.31
C THR A 209 -1.67 -32.18 15.18
N LEU A 210 -1.05 -32.81 16.19
CA LEU A 210 0.39 -33.07 16.15
C LEU A 210 0.73 -34.13 15.08
N GLU A 211 -0.15 -35.12 14.92
CA GLU A 211 0.01 -36.21 13.96
C GLU A 211 0.00 -35.68 12.51
N GLU A 212 -0.92 -34.77 12.18
CA GLU A 212 -0.94 -34.08 10.88
C GLU A 212 0.33 -33.25 10.65
N LEU A 213 0.85 -32.58 11.70
CA LEU A 213 2.07 -31.79 11.62
C LEU A 213 3.32 -32.65 11.42
N GLU A 214 3.37 -33.82 12.06
CA GLU A 214 4.43 -34.81 11.86
C GLU A 214 4.38 -35.42 10.48
N LEU A 215 3.18 -35.74 9.97
CA LEU A 215 3.00 -36.23 8.60
C LEU A 215 3.46 -35.17 7.58
N MET A 216 3.10 -33.91 7.81
CA MET A 216 3.57 -32.77 7.03
C MET A 216 5.12 -32.71 7.04
N GLU A 217 5.77 -32.81 8.20
CA GLU A 217 7.24 -32.84 8.24
C GLU A 217 7.85 -34.07 7.52
N GLN A 218 7.23 -35.25 7.64
CA GLN A 218 7.69 -36.45 6.94
C GLN A 218 7.63 -36.28 5.42
N GLU A 219 6.57 -35.67 4.89
CA GLU A 219 6.48 -35.32 3.46
C GLU A 219 7.63 -34.40 3.04
N SER A 220 8.04 -33.46 3.89
CA SER A 220 9.22 -32.61 3.64
C SER A 220 10.53 -33.40 3.53
N SER A 221 10.64 -34.50 4.29
CA SER A 221 11.83 -35.36 4.33
C SER A 221 11.83 -36.41 3.21
N ILE A 222 10.67 -36.87 2.74
CA ILE A 222 10.53 -37.84 1.64
C ILE A 222 10.99 -37.22 0.31
N TYR A 223 10.76 -35.92 0.11
CA TYR A 223 11.30 -35.15 -1.03
C TYR A 223 12.72 -34.63 -0.81
N GLY A 224 13.51 -35.29 0.07
CA GLY A 224 14.78 -34.84 0.63
C GLY A 224 15.69 -34.07 -0.33
N CYS A 225 16.00 -32.81 0.00
CA CYS A 225 16.69 -31.85 -0.87
C CYS A 225 15.93 -31.62 -2.19
N PRO A 226 15.70 -30.37 -2.66
CA PRO A 226 14.95 -30.17 -3.90
C PRO A 226 15.66 -30.96 -5.02
N PRO A 227 14.98 -31.92 -5.69
CA PRO A 227 15.52 -32.44 -6.92
C PRO A 227 15.77 -31.22 -7.81
N ALA A 228 16.87 -31.23 -8.55
CA ALA A 228 17.25 -30.15 -9.46
C ALA A 228 16.21 -29.86 -10.57
N TRP A 229 15.00 -30.43 -10.50
CA TRP A 229 13.85 -30.27 -11.37
C TRP A 229 12.57 -29.83 -10.61
N GLY A 230 12.54 -28.55 -10.24
CA GLY A 230 11.46 -27.58 -10.56
C GLY A 230 9.99 -27.70 -10.07
N LEU A 231 9.36 -28.88 -9.95
CA LEU A 231 7.88 -28.97 -9.89
C LEU A 231 7.29 -29.54 -8.59
N ALA A 232 7.87 -30.57 -7.97
CA ALA A 232 7.35 -31.13 -6.71
C ALA A 232 7.70 -30.24 -5.51
N SER A 233 8.91 -29.64 -5.51
CA SER A 233 9.38 -28.75 -4.45
C SER A 233 8.62 -27.41 -4.38
N SER A 234 7.98 -26.98 -5.47
CA SER A 234 7.19 -25.75 -5.51
C SER A 234 5.81 -25.93 -4.88
N HIS A 235 5.15 -27.08 -5.09
CA HIS A 235 3.84 -27.38 -4.50
C HIS A 235 3.91 -27.48 -2.98
N TRP A 236 4.87 -28.24 -2.46
CA TRP A 236 5.13 -28.34 -1.02
C TRP A 236 5.39 -26.98 -0.35
N LYS A 237 6.29 -26.18 -0.93
CA LYS A 237 6.58 -24.83 -0.45
C LYS A 237 5.35 -23.91 -0.46
N CYS A 238 4.46 -24.07 -1.43
CA CYS A 238 3.21 -23.33 -1.48
C CYS A 238 2.24 -23.80 -0.39
N TYR A 239 2.12 -25.11 -0.15
CA TYR A 239 1.29 -25.64 0.91
C TYR A 239 1.75 -25.13 2.29
N LEU A 240 3.05 -25.20 2.60
CA LEU A 240 3.60 -24.64 3.84
C LEU A 240 3.33 -23.13 3.99
N ARG A 241 3.44 -22.36 2.92
CA ARG A 241 3.08 -20.93 2.94
C ARG A 241 1.60 -20.71 3.24
N VAL A 242 0.72 -21.51 2.65
CA VAL A 242 -0.72 -21.44 2.93
C VAL A 242 -0.96 -21.76 4.40
N GLN A 243 -0.36 -22.83 4.93
CA GLN A 243 -0.45 -23.15 6.36
C GLN A 243 0.02 -21.97 7.25
N ALA A 244 1.14 -21.32 6.91
CA ALA A 244 1.62 -20.15 7.64
C ALA A 244 0.66 -18.94 7.56
N LEU A 245 0.00 -18.73 6.43
CA LEU A 245 -1.03 -17.69 6.28
C LEU A 245 -2.28 -18.01 7.11
N LEU A 246 -2.70 -19.27 7.15
CA LEU A 246 -3.84 -19.72 7.94
C LEU A 246 -3.60 -19.58 9.45
N VAL A 247 -2.40 -19.99 9.90
CA VAL A 247 -1.93 -19.78 11.28
C VAL A 247 -1.96 -18.29 11.64
N ASN A 248 -1.35 -17.43 10.81
CA ASN A 248 -1.37 -15.98 11.03
C ASN A 248 -2.81 -15.45 11.10
N GLN A 249 -3.69 -15.85 10.18
CA GLN A 249 -5.07 -15.39 10.14
C GLN A 249 -5.84 -15.78 11.40
N ARG A 250 -5.65 -17.01 11.90
CA ARG A 250 -6.27 -17.46 13.15
C ARG A 250 -5.78 -16.66 14.34
N VAL A 251 -4.45 -16.57 14.52
CA VAL A 251 -3.84 -15.91 15.69
C VAL A 251 -4.22 -14.43 15.73
N VAL A 252 -4.13 -13.74 14.59
CA VAL A 252 -4.54 -12.33 14.48
C VAL A 252 -6.04 -12.14 14.69
N GLY A 253 -6.86 -13.05 14.14
CA GLY A 253 -8.33 -12.99 14.26
C GLY A 253 -8.84 -13.10 15.69
N GLN A 254 -8.03 -13.60 16.63
CA GLN A 254 -8.39 -13.69 18.06
C GLN A 254 -8.29 -12.35 18.81
N VAL A 255 -7.55 -11.37 18.28
CA VAL A 255 -7.18 -10.14 19.02
C VAL A 255 -8.03 -8.91 18.64
N ASN A 256 -8.84 -8.96 17.56
CA ASN A 256 -9.81 -7.93 17.17
C ASN A 256 -9.33 -6.45 17.19
N ASN A 257 -8.02 -6.19 17.04
CA ASN A 257 -7.42 -4.87 17.23
C ASN A 257 -6.89 -4.19 15.95
N GLY A 258 -7.35 -4.64 14.77
CA GLY A 258 -7.13 -3.95 13.50
C GLY A 258 -6.30 -4.75 12.49
N PRO A 259 -5.90 -4.13 11.37
CA PRO A 259 -5.06 -4.78 10.37
C PRO A 259 -3.62 -4.93 10.89
N TYR A 260 -3.09 -6.14 10.74
CA TYR A 260 -1.72 -6.50 11.11
C TYR A 260 -0.85 -6.51 9.86
N TYR A 261 0.13 -5.62 9.80
CA TYR A 261 1.02 -5.46 8.66
C TYR A 261 1.78 -6.76 8.34
N PHE A 262 2.28 -7.52 9.33
CA PHE A 262 2.96 -8.80 9.09
C PHE A 262 2.07 -9.83 8.38
N HIS A 263 0.79 -9.89 8.76
CA HIS A 263 -0.16 -10.76 8.07
C HIS A 263 -0.45 -10.25 6.65
N LEU A 264 -0.76 -8.96 6.50
CA LEU A 264 -1.09 -8.33 5.23
C LEU A 264 0.06 -8.38 4.21
N ILE A 265 1.30 -8.11 4.61
CA ILE A 265 2.47 -8.16 3.71
C ILE A 265 2.70 -9.58 3.17
N ASN A 266 2.45 -10.61 3.97
CA ASN A 266 2.61 -12.00 3.50
C ASN A 266 1.42 -12.45 2.63
N LEU A 267 0.20 -11.96 2.90
CA LEU A 267 -0.94 -12.15 2.00
C LEU A 267 -0.71 -11.51 0.63
N ILE A 268 -0.29 -10.25 0.56
CA ILE A 268 -0.08 -9.56 -0.73
C ILE A 268 1.03 -10.23 -1.55
N ARG A 269 2.11 -10.67 -0.89
CA ARG A 269 3.19 -11.45 -1.53
C ARG A 269 2.68 -12.76 -2.10
N TYR A 270 1.84 -13.46 -1.34
CA TYR A 270 1.22 -14.68 -1.81
C TYR A 270 0.29 -14.41 -3.00
N GLY A 271 -0.48 -13.32 -2.97
CA GLY A 271 -1.29 -12.86 -4.09
C GLY A 271 -0.47 -12.60 -5.36
N TRP A 272 0.68 -11.91 -5.23
CA TRP A 272 1.61 -11.71 -6.35
C TRP A 272 2.18 -13.01 -6.88
N ASP A 273 2.51 -13.98 -6.01
CA ASP A 273 3.01 -15.28 -6.43
C ASP A 273 1.94 -16.10 -7.18
N CYS A 274 0.71 -16.09 -6.69
CA CYS A 274 -0.46 -16.68 -7.35
C CYS A 274 -0.69 -16.07 -8.73
N ASN A 275 -0.70 -14.74 -8.81
CA ASN A 275 -0.92 -14.05 -10.07
C ASN A 275 0.23 -14.27 -11.04
N SER A 276 1.49 -14.05 -10.63
CA SER A 276 2.64 -14.00 -11.53
C SER A 276 3.18 -15.38 -11.91
N TYR A 277 3.45 -16.24 -10.93
CA TYR A 277 4.16 -17.51 -11.13
C TYR A 277 3.21 -18.69 -11.32
N ARG A 278 2.12 -18.74 -10.54
CA ARG A 278 1.17 -19.86 -10.58
C ARG A 278 0.10 -19.72 -11.68
N LYS A 279 -0.06 -18.51 -12.21
CA LYS A 279 -1.09 -18.18 -13.21
C LYS A 279 -2.52 -18.42 -12.69
N GLU A 280 -2.75 -18.12 -11.41
CA GLU A 280 -4.04 -18.23 -10.72
C GLU A 280 -4.58 -16.81 -10.40
N PRO A 281 -4.94 -15.96 -11.40
CA PRO A 281 -5.35 -14.58 -11.15
C PRO A 281 -6.66 -14.47 -10.36
N SER A 282 -7.58 -15.42 -10.47
CA SER A 282 -8.82 -15.43 -9.67
C SER A 282 -8.53 -15.66 -8.20
N ARG A 283 -7.58 -16.53 -7.88
CA ARG A 283 -7.13 -16.74 -6.51
C ARG A 283 -6.46 -15.48 -5.95
N ALA A 284 -5.57 -14.87 -6.74
CA ALA A 284 -4.92 -13.62 -6.37
C ALA A 284 -5.93 -12.48 -6.14
N PHE A 285 -6.98 -12.38 -6.95
CA PHE A 285 -8.06 -11.42 -6.76
C PHE A 285 -8.84 -11.67 -5.46
N ASN A 286 -9.16 -12.92 -5.12
CA ASN A 286 -9.80 -13.24 -3.84
C ASN A 286 -8.90 -12.89 -2.63
N ILE A 287 -7.58 -13.13 -2.74
CA ILE A 287 -6.61 -12.67 -1.73
C ILE A 287 -6.65 -11.14 -1.59
N CYS A 288 -6.76 -10.40 -2.71
CA CYS A 288 -6.90 -8.95 -2.66
C CYS A 288 -8.17 -8.53 -1.91
N LEU A 289 -9.30 -9.21 -2.13
CA LEU A 289 -10.55 -8.92 -1.41
C LEU A 289 -10.41 -9.15 0.11
N LEU A 290 -9.71 -10.20 0.53
CA LEU A 290 -9.41 -10.43 1.95
C LEU A 290 -8.59 -9.29 2.57
N ILE A 291 -7.58 -8.81 1.84
CA ILE A 291 -6.75 -7.70 2.31
C ILE A 291 -7.57 -6.41 2.44
N ILE A 292 -8.42 -6.12 1.45
CA ILE A 292 -9.27 -4.92 1.48
C ILE A 292 -10.34 -5.00 2.57
N ASP A 293 -10.86 -6.18 2.91
CA ASP A 293 -11.82 -6.30 3.99
C ASP A 293 -11.24 -5.83 5.34
N GLN A 294 -9.95 -6.11 5.60
CA GLN A 294 -9.26 -5.62 6.79
C GLN A 294 -9.07 -4.10 6.81
N ALA A 295 -9.11 -3.44 5.65
CA ALA A 295 -9.00 -1.99 5.55
C ALA A 295 -10.16 -1.26 6.27
N LYS A 296 -11.32 -1.91 6.46
CA LYS A 296 -12.45 -1.36 7.24
C LYS A 296 -12.13 -1.20 8.71
N SER A 297 -11.25 -2.04 9.25
CA SER A 297 -10.81 -2.01 10.65
C SER A 297 -9.59 -1.10 10.88
N PHE A 298 -9.09 -0.44 9.83
CA PHE A 298 -7.93 0.44 9.94
C PHE A 298 -8.27 1.71 10.73
N SER A 299 -7.41 2.03 11.70
CA SER A 299 -7.45 3.28 12.46
C SER A 299 -6.10 3.96 12.40
N SER A 300 -6.07 5.25 12.06
CA SER A 300 -4.82 6.02 11.98
C SER A 300 -4.09 6.16 13.32
N THR A 301 -4.78 5.93 14.45
CA THR A 301 -4.20 6.02 15.80
C THR A 301 -3.79 4.66 16.36
N ALA A 302 -4.37 3.56 15.87
CA ALA A 302 -4.14 2.22 16.43
C ALA A 302 -3.39 1.28 15.47
N SER A 303 -3.52 1.49 14.15
CA SER A 303 -2.96 0.62 13.12
C SER A 303 -1.67 1.17 12.54
N SER A 304 -0.76 0.28 12.17
CA SER A 304 0.51 0.68 11.56
C SER A 304 0.29 1.42 10.24
N PRO A 305 0.88 2.62 10.03
CA PRO A 305 0.84 3.33 8.74
C PRO A 305 1.42 2.55 7.57
N LYS A 306 2.22 1.50 7.83
CA LYS A 306 2.73 0.58 6.80
C LYS A 306 1.60 -0.17 6.09
N CYS A 307 0.46 -0.42 6.74
CA CYS A 307 -0.69 -1.11 6.13
C CYS A 307 -1.25 -0.35 4.92
N ILE A 308 -1.22 0.99 4.94
CA ILE A 308 -1.68 1.83 3.83
C ILE A 308 -0.92 1.49 2.54
N HIS A 309 0.38 1.22 2.63
CA HIS A 309 1.16 0.78 1.48
C HIS A 309 0.62 -0.52 0.90
N ILE A 310 0.31 -1.51 1.76
CA ILE A 310 -0.22 -2.81 1.33
C ILE A 310 -1.58 -2.64 0.66
N PHE A 311 -2.46 -1.80 1.21
CA PHE A 311 -3.76 -1.56 0.60
C PHE A 311 -3.62 -0.92 -0.79
N VAL A 312 -2.73 0.06 -0.96
CA VAL A 312 -2.47 0.66 -2.28
C VAL A 312 -1.87 -0.36 -3.25
N GLU A 313 -0.88 -1.15 -2.82
CA GLU A 313 -0.29 -2.24 -3.62
C GLU A 313 -1.32 -3.31 -4.01
N THR A 314 -2.32 -3.53 -3.18
CA THR A 314 -3.42 -4.46 -3.46
C THR A 314 -4.22 -4.02 -4.69
N LEU A 315 -4.41 -2.71 -4.91
CA LEU A 315 -5.06 -2.21 -6.13
C LEU A 315 -4.22 -2.47 -7.39
N ASP A 316 -2.89 -2.35 -7.30
CA ASP A 316 -1.99 -2.68 -8.39
C ASP A 316 -2.08 -4.18 -8.75
N LEU A 317 -2.10 -5.05 -7.73
CA LEU A 317 -2.29 -6.49 -7.94
C LEU A 317 -3.67 -6.78 -8.55
N MET A 318 -4.76 -6.18 -8.05
CA MET A 318 -6.10 -6.34 -8.63
C MET A 318 -6.11 -5.96 -10.12
N SER A 319 -5.49 -4.83 -10.48
CA SER A 319 -5.37 -4.40 -11.88
C SER A 319 -4.65 -5.44 -12.73
N LYS A 320 -3.54 -5.98 -12.22
CA LYS A 320 -2.78 -7.04 -12.91
C LYS A 320 -3.55 -8.36 -13.02
N CYS A 321 -4.35 -8.71 -12.02
CA CYS A 321 -5.21 -9.89 -12.07
C CYS A 321 -6.21 -9.77 -13.22
N PHE A 322 -6.90 -8.63 -13.34
CA PHE A 322 -7.88 -8.45 -14.41
C PHE A 322 -7.25 -8.34 -15.80
N GLU A 323 -6.08 -7.72 -15.94
CA GLU A 323 -5.32 -7.73 -17.20
C GLU A 323 -5.03 -9.17 -17.64
N ARG A 324 -4.56 -10.01 -16.70
CA ARG A 324 -4.25 -11.41 -16.97
C ARG A 324 -5.50 -12.22 -17.31
N MET A 325 -6.57 -12.11 -16.52
CA MET A 325 -7.87 -12.72 -16.84
C MET A 325 -8.38 -12.27 -18.22
N ARG A 326 -8.05 -11.04 -18.64
CA ARG A 326 -8.45 -10.53 -19.95
C ARG A 326 -7.69 -11.25 -21.09
N GLU A 327 -6.44 -11.61 -20.88
CA GLU A 327 -5.58 -12.26 -21.88
C GLU A 327 -5.86 -13.76 -22.03
N GLU A 328 -6.53 -14.37 -21.06
CA GLU A 328 -6.93 -15.78 -21.11
C GLU A 328 -8.01 -16.07 -22.18
N THR A 329 -8.08 -17.32 -22.62
CA THR A 329 -9.06 -17.78 -23.61
C THR A 329 -10.49 -17.65 -23.07
N ALA A 330 -11.46 -17.43 -23.98
CA ALA A 330 -12.88 -17.26 -23.66
C ALA A 330 -13.47 -18.44 -22.86
N GLU A 331 -12.93 -19.64 -23.03
CA GLU A 331 -13.40 -20.87 -22.37
C GLU A 331 -12.81 -21.06 -20.97
N SER A 332 -11.68 -20.41 -20.66
CA SER A 332 -10.96 -20.61 -19.40
C SER A 332 -11.82 -20.20 -18.18
N PRO A 333 -11.68 -20.89 -17.05
CA PRO A 333 -12.37 -20.51 -15.81
C PRO A 333 -11.94 -19.11 -15.33
N GLU A 334 -10.66 -18.77 -15.48
CA GLU A 334 -10.10 -17.47 -15.09
C GLU A 334 -10.75 -16.30 -15.86
N ARG A 335 -11.03 -16.49 -17.16
CA ARG A 335 -11.70 -15.49 -17.98
C ARG A 335 -13.14 -15.24 -17.54
N ARG A 336 -13.82 -16.24 -16.96
CA ARG A 336 -15.20 -16.11 -16.46
C ARG A 336 -15.29 -15.26 -15.20
N GLU A 337 -14.21 -15.18 -14.43
CA GLU A 337 -14.12 -14.36 -13.22
C GLU A 337 -13.93 -12.87 -13.54
N LEU A 338 -13.51 -12.52 -14.75
CA LEU A 338 -13.59 -11.15 -15.24
C LEU A 338 -15.05 -10.79 -15.50
N THR A 339 -15.71 -10.20 -14.50
CA THR A 339 -17.11 -9.77 -14.56
C THR A 339 -17.27 -8.29 -14.27
N PRO A 340 -18.36 -7.63 -14.73
CA PRO A 340 -18.65 -6.25 -14.35
C PRO A 340 -18.76 -6.08 -12.83
N VAL A 341 -19.27 -7.09 -12.12
CA VAL A 341 -19.42 -7.07 -10.66
C VAL A 341 -18.05 -7.02 -9.97
N ASN A 342 -17.09 -7.84 -10.40
CA ASN A 342 -15.75 -7.85 -9.81
C ASN A 342 -14.98 -6.55 -10.10
N LEU A 343 -15.14 -5.96 -11.31
CA LEU A 343 -14.56 -4.66 -11.63
C LEU A 343 -15.19 -3.51 -10.82
N LEU A 344 -16.52 -3.52 -10.63
CA LEU A 344 -17.21 -2.55 -9.77
C LEU A 344 -16.77 -2.67 -8.31
N LYS A 345 -16.58 -3.90 -7.80
CA LYS A 345 -15.97 -4.13 -6.47
C LYS A 345 -14.59 -3.48 -6.38
N ALA A 346 -13.73 -3.66 -7.38
CA ALA A 346 -12.39 -3.06 -7.41
C ALA A 346 -12.42 -1.51 -7.44
N ILE A 347 -13.35 -0.90 -8.18
CA ILE A 347 -13.57 0.55 -8.16
C ILE A 347 -14.02 1.00 -6.76
N GLY A 348 -14.91 0.25 -6.10
CA GLY A 348 -15.30 0.52 -4.71
C GLY A 348 -14.12 0.46 -3.73
N CYS A 349 -13.15 -0.44 -3.97
CA CYS A 349 -11.93 -0.54 -3.16
C CYS A 349 -11.08 0.74 -3.25
N CYS A 350 -11.06 1.42 -4.39
CA CYS A 350 -10.38 2.72 -4.54
C CYS A 350 -10.94 3.77 -3.55
N THR A 351 -12.26 3.80 -3.36
CA THR A 351 -12.92 4.69 -2.38
C THR A 351 -12.52 4.34 -0.94
N VAL A 352 -12.53 3.05 -0.60
CA VAL A 352 -12.11 2.59 0.74
C VAL A 352 -10.69 3.07 1.04
N ILE A 353 -9.75 2.82 0.12
CA ILE A 353 -8.33 3.17 0.33
C ILE A 353 -8.12 4.68 0.30
N ALA A 354 -8.81 5.39 -0.59
CA ALA A 354 -8.77 6.84 -0.59
C ALA A 354 -9.15 7.35 0.81
N ASN A 355 -10.25 6.91 1.41
CA ASN A 355 -10.66 7.39 2.75
C ASN A 355 -9.59 7.21 3.84
N LEU A 356 -8.67 6.25 3.71
CA LEU A 356 -7.60 6.02 4.68
C LEU A 356 -6.43 7.01 4.59
N LEU A 357 -6.29 7.74 3.47
CA LEU A 357 -5.18 8.69 3.27
C LEU A 357 -5.45 10.00 4.03
N PRO A 358 -4.44 10.55 4.75
CA PRO A 358 -4.60 11.71 5.63
C PRO A 358 -4.99 12.99 4.88
N VAL A 359 -5.77 13.88 5.52
CA VAL A 359 -6.46 15.00 4.85
C VAL A 359 -5.76 16.38 4.88
N PRO A 360 -5.10 16.90 5.95
CA PRO A 360 -4.64 18.30 5.89
C PRO A 360 -3.14 18.56 5.74
N LEU A 361 -2.26 17.56 5.68
CA LEU A 361 -0.82 17.72 5.45
C LEU A 361 -0.22 16.46 4.78
N MET A 362 -0.70 16.12 3.58
CA MET A 362 -0.15 14.98 2.85
C MET A 362 1.34 15.22 2.57
N ASN A 363 2.18 14.28 3.00
CA ASN A 363 3.60 14.25 2.59
C ASN A 363 3.72 13.75 1.14
N ASP A 364 4.91 13.79 0.55
CA ASP A 364 5.12 13.32 -0.82
C ASP A 364 4.75 11.84 -1.04
N LYS A 365 4.90 10.99 -0.02
CA LYS A 365 4.54 9.56 -0.10
C LYS A 365 3.03 9.39 -0.20
N ASP A 366 2.26 10.12 0.60
CA ASP A 366 0.80 10.05 0.60
C ASP A 366 0.21 10.56 -0.71
N HIS A 367 0.77 11.63 -1.26
CA HIS A 367 0.36 12.11 -2.56
C HIS A 367 0.71 11.10 -3.69
N ASN A 368 1.83 10.37 -3.57
CA ASN A 368 2.18 9.31 -4.53
C ASN A 368 1.19 8.14 -4.41
N ARG A 369 0.79 7.78 -3.19
CA ARG A 369 -0.23 6.76 -2.92
C ARG A 369 -1.58 7.15 -3.54
N LEU A 370 -2.05 8.38 -3.34
CA LEU A 370 -3.29 8.85 -3.97
C LEU A 370 -3.21 8.82 -5.49
N HIS A 371 -2.08 9.26 -6.06
CA HIS A 371 -1.87 9.19 -7.50
C HIS A 371 -1.98 7.74 -8.04
N ARG A 372 -1.43 6.76 -7.30
CA ARG A 372 -1.60 5.33 -7.63
C ARG A 372 -3.05 4.89 -7.57
N VAL A 373 -3.79 5.26 -6.51
CA VAL A 373 -5.23 4.96 -6.39
C VAL A 373 -6.01 5.51 -7.59
N ASN A 374 -5.72 6.74 -8.02
CA ASN A 374 -6.34 7.36 -9.20
C ASN A 374 -6.00 6.65 -10.51
N ILE A 375 -4.76 6.18 -10.66
CA ILE A 375 -4.37 5.34 -11.80
C ILE A 375 -5.18 4.04 -11.81
N CYS A 376 -5.25 3.32 -10.69
CA CYS A 376 -6.01 2.06 -10.61
C CYS A 376 -7.50 2.30 -10.87
N ALA A 377 -8.09 3.36 -10.31
CA ALA A 377 -9.49 3.73 -10.56
C ALA A 377 -9.75 3.94 -12.06
N TYR A 378 -8.88 4.69 -12.75
CA TYR A 378 -8.95 4.84 -14.20
C TYR A 378 -8.82 3.49 -14.92
N ASP A 379 -7.83 2.68 -14.56
CA ASP A 379 -7.53 1.40 -15.21
C ASP A 379 -8.72 0.42 -15.08
N PHE A 380 -9.38 0.36 -13.90
CA PHE A 380 -10.57 -0.47 -13.70
C PHE A 380 -11.76 -0.02 -14.55
N VAL A 381 -12.03 1.29 -14.62
CA VAL A 381 -13.14 1.81 -15.43
C VAL A 381 -12.82 1.62 -16.92
N SER A 382 -11.58 1.85 -17.34
CA SER A 382 -11.12 1.59 -18.71
C SER A 382 -11.32 0.12 -19.08
N LEU A 383 -10.92 -0.79 -18.19
CA LEU A 383 -11.07 -2.23 -18.37
C LEU A 383 -12.53 -2.66 -18.43
N LEU A 384 -13.40 -2.07 -17.60
CA LEU A 384 -14.84 -2.31 -17.63
C LEU A 384 -15.44 -2.01 -19.00
N PHE A 385 -15.13 -0.85 -19.59
CA PHE A 385 -15.65 -0.50 -20.92
C PHE A 385 -14.99 -1.28 -22.06
N LYS A 386 -13.71 -1.67 -21.92
CA LYS A 386 -13.02 -2.53 -22.89
C LYS A 386 -13.61 -3.94 -22.92
N SER A 387 -13.85 -4.53 -21.74
CA SER A 387 -14.36 -5.89 -21.62
C SER A 387 -15.87 -5.98 -21.80
N PHE A 388 -16.61 -4.92 -21.49
CA PHE A 388 -18.07 -4.87 -21.56
C PHE A 388 -18.54 -3.58 -22.27
N PRO A 389 -18.45 -3.50 -23.62
CA PRO A 389 -18.84 -2.28 -24.35
C PRO A 389 -20.31 -1.89 -24.18
N ARG A 390 -21.18 -2.89 -23.95
CA ARG A 390 -22.62 -2.75 -23.71
C ARG A 390 -22.94 -3.12 -22.25
N LEU A 391 -22.71 -2.18 -21.34
CA LEU A 391 -23.20 -2.30 -19.96
C LEU A 391 -24.72 -2.11 -19.93
N ASN A 392 -25.41 -2.91 -19.12
CA ASN A 392 -26.82 -2.68 -18.85
C ASN A 392 -27.01 -1.42 -17.96
N GLN A 393 -28.24 -0.93 -17.87
CA GLN A 393 -28.55 0.30 -17.13
C GLN A 393 -28.25 0.18 -15.63
N GLU A 394 -28.48 -1.01 -15.04
CA GLU A 394 -28.21 -1.27 -13.62
C GLU A 394 -26.71 -1.16 -13.29
N LYS A 395 -25.84 -1.80 -14.08
CA LYS A 395 -24.38 -1.75 -13.89
C LYS A 395 -23.82 -0.37 -14.20
N HIS A 396 -24.40 0.35 -15.16
CA HIS A 396 -24.04 1.76 -15.39
C HIS A 396 -24.38 2.64 -14.18
N LYS A 397 -25.54 2.43 -13.54
CA LYS A 397 -25.91 3.15 -12.32
C LYS A 397 -24.98 2.81 -11.16
N GLN A 398 -24.64 1.53 -10.96
CA GLN A 398 -23.66 1.11 -9.94
C GLN A 398 -22.29 1.74 -10.16
N LEU A 399 -21.85 1.88 -11.42
CA LEU A 399 -20.61 2.60 -11.76
C LEU A 399 -20.69 4.08 -11.34
N GLU A 400 -21.77 4.77 -11.71
CA GLU A 400 -21.98 6.18 -11.32
C GLU A 400 -22.03 6.33 -9.78
N GLU A 401 -22.65 5.40 -9.07
CA GLU A 401 -22.66 5.36 -7.59
C GLU A 401 -21.25 5.21 -7.02
N CYS A 402 -20.45 4.24 -7.49
CA CYS A 402 -19.06 4.06 -7.04
C CYS A 402 -18.21 5.32 -7.30
N LEU A 403 -18.32 5.91 -8.50
CA LEU A 403 -17.57 7.11 -8.86
C LEU A 403 -18.01 8.33 -8.05
N SER A 404 -19.31 8.47 -7.76
CA SER A 404 -19.83 9.59 -6.96
C SER A 404 -19.27 9.63 -5.53
N GLN A 405 -18.94 8.46 -4.97
CA GLN A 405 -18.30 8.35 -3.65
C GLN A 405 -16.80 8.65 -3.72
N PHE A 406 -16.16 8.33 -4.84
CA PHE A 406 -14.72 8.49 -5.03
C PHE A 406 -14.31 9.92 -5.39
N ILE A 407 -15.00 10.55 -6.34
CA ILE A 407 -14.62 11.84 -6.94
C ILE A 407 -14.45 12.97 -5.92
N PRO A 408 -15.33 13.14 -4.91
CA PRO A 408 -15.13 14.17 -3.90
C PRO A 408 -13.79 14.03 -3.17
N LEU A 409 -13.38 12.79 -2.86
CA LEU A 409 -12.12 12.50 -2.17
C LEU A 409 -10.90 12.87 -3.01
N ASP A 410 -10.99 12.65 -4.33
CA ASP A 410 -9.96 13.03 -5.30
C ASP A 410 -9.77 14.55 -5.37
N VAL A 411 -10.89 15.29 -5.51
CA VAL A 411 -10.88 16.76 -5.65
C VAL A 411 -10.32 17.44 -4.40
N HIS A 412 -10.67 16.96 -3.21
CA HIS A 412 -10.22 17.58 -1.95
C HIS A 412 -8.72 17.41 -1.66
N ARG A 413 -7.98 16.60 -2.42
CA ARG A 413 -6.59 16.21 -2.12
C ARG A 413 -5.56 16.61 -3.18
N GLY A 414 -6.01 17.27 -4.25
CA GLY A 414 -5.29 18.35 -4.95
C GLY A 414 -3.90 18.11 -5.55
N SER A 415 -3.37 16.89 -5.57
CA SER A 415 -1.99 16.65 -6.07
C SER A 415 -1.91 15.97 -7.43
N HIS A 416 -2.89 15.12 -7.78
CA HIS A 416 -3.04 14.46 -9.07
C HIS A 416 -4.48 13.95 -9.22
N SER A 417 -5.38 14.72 -9.85
CA SER A 417 -6.78 14.28 -9.99
C SER A 417 -6.95 13.03 -10.88
N LEU A 418 -8.11 12.40 -10.82
CA LEU A 418 -8.52 11.29 -11.71
C LEU A 418 -8.40 11.67 -13.20
N LEU A 419 -8.64 12.94 -13.55
CA LEU A 419 -8.42 13.45 -14.92
C LEU A 419 -6.92 13.46 -15.29
N HIS A 420 -6.03 13.81 -14.36
CA HIS A 420 -4.59 13.74 -14.61
C HIS A 420 -4.14 12.30 -14.84
N ALA A 421 -4.68 11.34 -14.07
CA ALA A 421 -4.40 9.92 -14.26
C ALA A 421 -4.85 9.45 -15.66
N GLY A 422 -6.09 9.79 -16.05
CA GLY A 422 -6.63 9.41 -17.35
C GLY A 422 -5.89 10.01 -18.54
N ILE A 423 -5.56 11.30 -18.48
CA ILE A 423 -4.81 11.98 -19.56
C ILE A 423 -3.39 11.45 -19.67
N ASN A 424 -2.72 11.20 -18.54
CA ASN A 424 -1.40 10.58 -18.58
C ASN A 424 -1.48 9.20 -19.20
N ARG A 425 -2.40 8.34 -18.72
CA ARG A 425 -2.61 7.00 -19.28
C ARG A 425 -2.93 7.02 -20.77
N SER A 426 -3.79 7.92 -21.23
CA SER A 426 -4.17 8.00 -22.64
C SER A 426 -3.03 8.40 -23.56
N VAL A 427 -2.18 9.32 -23.11
CA VAL A 427 -0.98 9.71 -23.88
C VAL A 427 0.00 8.54 -24.00
N TRP A 428 0.14 7.72 -22.95
CA TRP A 428 1.11 6.61 -22.94
C TRP A 428 0.60 5.32 -23.58
N LEU A 429 -0.70 5.01 -23.44
CA LEU A 429 -1.27 3.70 -23.80
C LEU A 429 -2.20 3.73 -25.04
N TYR A 430 -2.46 4.89 -25.63
CA TYR A 430 -3.29 5.05 -26.83
C TYR A 430 -4.66 4.38 -26.73
N GLU A 431 -5.35 4.56 -25.61
CA GLU A 431 -6.62 3.87 -25.39
C GLU A 431 -7.78 4.48 -26.19
N SER A 432 -8.44 3.66 -27.02
CA SER A 432 -9.57 4.07 -27.85
C SER A 432 -10.77 4.62 -27.08
N ASN A 433 -10.95 4.21 -25.82
CA ASN A 433 -12.07 4.62 -24.98
C ASN A 433 -11.81 5.90 -24.15
N THR A 434 -10.62 6.51 -24.26
CA THR A 434 -10.23 7.67 -23.42
C THR A 434 -11.28 8.78 -23.42
N GLN A 435 -11.73 9.21 -24.61
CA GLN A 435 -12.71 10.30 -24.72
C GLN A 435 -14.00 9.98 -23.95
N ARG A 436 -14.49 8.75 -24.06
CA ARG A 436 -15.71 8.30 -23.36
C ARG A 436 -15.53 8.34 -21.84
N LEU A 437 -14.37 7.90 -21.35
CA LEU A 437 -14.02 7.90 -19.92
C LEU A 437 -13.92 9.32 -19.36
N ILE A 438 -13.18 10.19 -20.05
CA ILE A 438 -13.02 11.59 -19.64
C ILE A 438 -14.37 12.30 -19.63
N LYS A 439 -15.22 12.11 -20.64
CA LYS A 439 -16.58 12.65 -20.66
C LYS A 439 -17.43 12.15 -19.48
N LEU A 440 -17.31 10.86 -19.13
CA LEU A 440 -17.99 10.31 -17.95
C LEU A 440 -17.53 11.00 -16.66
N PHE A 441 -16.22 11.15 -16.45
CA PHE A 441 -15.69 11.81 -15.26
C PHE A 441 -16.11 13.29 -15.17
N LEU A 442 -16.08 14.01 -16.28
CA LEU A 442 -16.56 15.40 -16.35
C LEU A 442 -18.06 15.49 -16.03
N LYS A 443 -18.88 14.59 -16.57
CA LYS A 443 -20.32 14.51 -16.25
C LYS A 443 -20.56 14.23 -14.75
N MET A 444 -19.67 13.48 -14.11
CA MET A 444 -19.72 13.21 -12.68
C MET A 444 -19.19 14.37 -11.81
N GLY A 445 -18.80 15.50 -12.42
CA GLY A 445 -18.42 16.72 -11.69
C GLY A 445 -16.95 16.82 -11.31
N VAL A 446 -16.05 16.03 -11.91
CA VAL A 446 -14.61 16.21 -11.71
C VAL A 446 -14.18 17.57 -12.27
N ASP A 447 -13.47 18.36 -11.47
CA ASP A 447 -13.02 19.70 -11.84
C ASP A 447 -11.97 19.65 -12.97
N PRO A 448 -12.25 20.17 -14.19
CA PRO A 448 -11.30 20.20 -15.30
C PRO A 448 -10.12 21.16 -15.06
N ASN A 449 -10.22 22.03 -14.05
CA ASN A 449 -9.22 23.04 -13.70
C ASN A 449 -8.40 22.67 -12.45
N ALA A 450 -8.63 21.47 -11.88
CA ALA A 450 -7.78 20.95 -10.82
C ALA A 450 -6.31 20.95 -11.28
N THR A 451 -5.38 21.34 -10.41
CA THR A 451 -3.96 21.37 -10.73
C THR A 451 -3.20 20.21 -10.10
N ASP A 452 -2.19 19.69 -10.77
CA ASP A 452 -1.23 18.75 -10.18
C ASP A 452 -0.21 19.45 -9.26
N ARG A 453 0.79 18.71 -8.78
CA ARG A 453 1.87 19.27 -7.94
C ARG A 453 2.69 20.36 -8.64
N LYS A 454 2.80 20.31 -9.97
CA LYS A 454 3.48 21.32 -10.80
C LYS A 454 2.56 22.50 -11.13
N GLY A 455 1.34 22.53 -10.58
CA GLY A 455 0.37 23.57 -10.89
C GLY A 455 -0.22 23.47 -12.31
N LYS A 456 -0.04 22.32 -12.97
CA LYS A 456 -0.56 22.07 -14.32
C LYS A 456 -1.98 21.52 -14.22
N THR A 457 -2.90 22.08 -15.00
CA THR A 457 -4.25 21.51 -15.18
C THR A 457 -4.21 20.32 -16.15
N PRO A 458 -5.26 19.49 -16.22
CA PRO A 458 -5.48 18.51 -17.28
C PRO A 458 -5.16 19.02 -18.69
N LEU A 459 -5.58 20.24 -19.02
CA LEU A 459 -5.32 20.88 -20.31
C LEU A 459 -3.84 21.20 -20.53
N HIS A 460 -3.11 21.63 -19.49
CA HIS A 460 -1.66 21.85 -19.59
C HIS A 460 -0.93 20.57 -19.94
N ILE A 461 -1.24 19.45 -19.25
CA ILE A 461 -0.62 18.15 -19.55
C ILE A 461 -0.93 17.74 -20.98
N LEU A 462 -2.18 17.88 -21.42
CA LEU A 462 -2.59 17.50 -22.75
C LEU A 462 -1.93 18.38 -23.83
N ALA A 463 -1.79 19.69 -23.61
CA ALA A 463 -1.11 20.61 -24.53
C ALA A 463 0.41 20.37 -24.60
N GLU A 464 1.05 20.16 -23.44
CA GLU A 464 2.48 19.86 -23.36
C GLU A 464 2.80 18.52 -24.06
N LYS A 465 1.97 17.51 -23.82
CA LYS A 465 2.14 16.15 -24.35
C LYS A 465 1.45 15.91 -25.68
N TRP A 466 0.71 16.90 -26.19
CA TRP A 466 0.05 16.90 -27.50
C TRP A 466 0.96 16.40 -28.61
N ASN A 467 2.24 16.65 -28.41
CA ASN A 467 3.27 16.33 -29.36
C ASN A 467 4.58 16.01 -28.63
N TRP A 468 4.63 14.87 -27.95
CA TRP A 468 5.92 14.20 -27.76
C TRP A 468 6.36 13.71 -29.15
N THR A 469 6.83 14.64 -30.00
CA THR A 469 7.40 14.41 -31.33
C THR A 469 8.00 13.01 -31.45
N ARG A 470 7.55 12.16 -32.37
CA ARG A 470 8.41 11.14 -33.02
C ARG A 470 9.12 10.01 -32.20
N PHE A 471 9.09 9.91 -30.87
CA PHE A 471 10.08 9.07 -30.14
C PHE A 471 9.63 7.66 -29.74
N SER A 472 9.38 6.81 -30.72
CA SER A 472 10.32 5.69 -30.84
C SER A 472 10.58 5.50 -32.31
N THR A 473 11.82 5.25 -32.65
CA THR A 473 12.33 4.86 -33.95
C THR A 473 11.74 3.53 -34.47
N TYR A 474 10.51 3.13 -34.12
CA TYR A 474 10.08 1.73 -34.26
C TYR A 474 8.60 1.40 -34.52
N LEU A 475 7.66 2.34 -34.69
CA LEU A 475 6.26 2.00 -35.01
C LEU A 475 5.72 2.82 -36.18
N ASP A 476 5.22 2.11 -37.20
CA ASP A 476 4.65 2.63 -38.44
C ASP A 476 3.56 3.69 -38.18
N SER A 477 3.65 4.76 -38.95
CA SER A 477 2.91 6.02 -38.81
C SER A 477 1.44 5.98 -39.27
N ALA A 478 0.82 4.80 -39.41
CA ALA A 478 -0.51 4.68 -40.02
C ALA A 478 -1.69 4.66 -39.03
N ASP A 479 -1.49 4.24 -37.77
CA ASP A 479 -2.61 3.97 -36.83
C ASP A 479 -2.70 4.96 -35.65
N PHE A 480 -2.00 6.09 -35.67
CA PHE A 480 -2.04 7.04 -34.55
C PHE A 480 -3.39 7.78 -34.50
N PRO A 481 -4.20 7.64 -33.44
CA PRO A 481 -5.51 8.28 -33.35
C PRO A 481 -5.36 9.74 -32.89
N SER A 482 -4.79 10.60 -33.73
CA SER A 482 -4.65 12.06 -33.47
C SER A 482 -6.01 12.72 -33.20
N GLU A 483 -7.07 12.18 -33.79
CA GLU A 483 -8.45 12.60 -33.60
C GLU A 483 -8.94 12.35 -32.15
N SER A 484 -8.50 11.27 -31.50
CA SER A 484 -8.96 10.90 -30.14
C SER A 484 -8.49 11.90 -29.07
N LEU A 485 -7.23 12.34 -29.11
CA LEU A 485 -6.72 13.34 -28.15
C LEU A 485 -7.29 14.73 -28.42
N SER A 486 -7.53 15.08 -29.70
CA SER A 486 -8.23 16.33 -30.08
C SER A 486 -9.60 16.40 -29.43
N ASN A 487 -10.33 15.28 -29.49
CA ASN A 487 -11.65 15.16 -28.94
C ASN A 487 -11.66 15.19 -27.41
N VAL A 488 -10.63 14.64 -26.75
CA VAL A 488 -10.44 14.79 -25.29
C VAL A 488 -10.17 16.25 -24.93
N PHE A 489 -9.31 16.94 -25.70
CA PHE A 489 -9.03 18.36 -25.50
C PHE A 489 -10.30 19.19 -25.61
N GLN A 490 -11.07 18.97 -26.67
CA GLN A 490 -12.36 19.62 -26.88
C GLN A 490 -13.33 19.36 -25.72
N SER A 491 -13.42 18.11 -25.25
CA SER A 491 -14.29 17.75 -24.13
C SER A 491 -13.93 18.50 -22.83
N LEU A 492 -12.65 18.73 -22.57
CA LEU A 492 -12.18 19.50 -21.41
C LEU A 492 -12.52 20.99 -21.54
N VAL A 493 -12.34 21.58 -22.72
CA VAL A 493 -12.71 22.97 -22.99
C VAL A 493 -14.23 23.17 -22.86
N GLU A 494 -15.03 22.28 -23.46
CA GLU A 494 -16.50 22.29 -23.37
C GLU A 494 -17.00 22.15 -21.93
N ALA A 495 -16.26 21.42 -21.08
CA ALA A 495 -16.57 21.28 -19.67
C ALA A 495 -16.13 22.48 -18.80
N GLY A 496 -15.61 23.56 -19.40
CA GLY A 496 -15.18 24.76 -18.68
C GLY A 496 -13.70 24.77 -18.28
N GLY A 497 -12.86 24.03 -18.98
CA GLY A 497 -11.41 24.06 -18.81
C GLY A 497 -10.82 25.42 -19.21
N HIS A 498 -10.09 26.05 -18.29
CA HIS A 498 -9.50 27.37 -18.46
C HIS A 498 -8.21 27.30 -19.28
N LEU A 499 -8.17 28.06 -20.38
CA LEU A 499 -6.99 28.21 -21.23
C LEU A 499 -6.04 29.31 -20.73
N ASP A 500 -6.55 30.22 -19.90
CA ASP A 500 -5.86 31.40 -19.36
C ASP A 500 -5.25 31.19 -17.96
N GLN A 501 -5.45 30.00 -17.37
CA GLN A 501 -4.81 29.64 -16.13
C GLN A 501 -3.33 29.38 -16.39
N ALA A 502 -2.44 30.08 -15.67
CA ALA A 502 -1.00 29.91 -15.77
C ALA A 502 -0.46 28.93 -14.70
N THR A 503 0.57 28.17 -15.05
CA THR A 503 1.39 27.40 -14.09
C THR A 503 2.19 28.34 -13.18
N PRO A 504 2.83 27.84 -12.10
CA PRO A 504 3.72 28.66 -11.26
C PRO A 504 4.87 29.32 -12.03
N GLU A 505 5.28 28.74 -13.15
CA GLU A 505 6.30 29.29 -14.06
C GLU A 505 5.74 30.36 -15.01
N GLY A 506 4.43 30.63 -14.97
CA GLY A 506 3.76 31.64 -15.80
C GLY A 506 3.33 31.15 -17.18
N HIS A 507 3.42 29.85 -17.47
CA HIS A 507 3.00 29.28 -18.76
C HIS A 507 1.52 28.91 -18.75
N THR A 508 0.78 29.34 -19.76
CA THR A 508 -0.62 28.98 -20.01
C THR A 508 -0.71 27.75 -20.92
N VAL A 509 -1.93 27.22 -21.08
CA VAL A 509 -2.21 26.15 -22.05
C VAL A 509 -1.83 26.58 -23.47
N ILE A 510 -2.10 27.84 -23.84
CA ILE A 510 -1.82 28.38 -25.17
C ILE A 510 -0.31 28.42 -25.43
N ASP A 511 0.51 28.80 -24.44
CA ASP A 511 1.97 28.83 -24.58
C ASP A 511 2.53 27.44 -24.95
N PHE A 512 2.02 26.39 -24.30
CA PHE A 512 2.39 25.01 -24.65
C PHE A 512 1.95 24.63 -26.07
N LEU A 513 0.75 25.01 -26.49
CA LEU A 513 0.27 24.76 -27.86
C LEU A 513 1.11 25.48 -28.91
N GLU A 514 1.53 26.72 -28.67
CA GLU A 514 2.40 27.46 -29.58
C GLU A 514 3.77 26.79 -29.74
N ILE A 515 4.36 26.33 -28.63
CA ILE A 515 5.60 25.55 -28.65
C ILE A 515 5.42 24.31 -29.52
N GLN A 516 4.31 23.59 -29.38
CA GLN A 516 4.07 22.40 -30.20
C GLN A 516 3.80 22.72 -31.67
N ARG A 517 3.06 23.79 -31.97
CA ARG A 517 2.83 24.26 -33.34
C ARG A 517 4.16 24.57 -34.04
N LYS A 518 5.05 25.31 -33.37
CA LYS A 518 6.40 25.63 -33.89
C LYS A 518 7.21 24.36 -34.19
N LYS A 519 7.16 23.34 -33.32
CA LYS A 519 7.83 22.05 -33.56
C LYS A 519 7.26 21.29 -34.75
N HIS A 520 5.94 21.31 -34.96
CA HIS A 520 5.29 20.67 -36.12
C HIS A 520 5.67 21.34 -37.43
N SER A 521 5.76 22.67 -37.45
CA SER A 521 6.21 23.44 -38.62
C SER A 521 7.64 23.12 -39.04
N LEU A 522 8.50 22.59 -38.15
CA LEU A 522 9.87 22.18 -38.47
C LEU A 522 9.96 20.80 -39.15
N HIS A 523 8.86 20.04 -39.21
CA HIS A 523 8.87 18.66 -39.66
C HIS A 523 7.82 18.37 -40.75
N ASP A 524 7.24 19.40 -41.38
CA ASP A 524 6.17 19.30 -42.39
C ASP A 524 4.94 18.47 -41.93
N TYR A 525 4.66 18.46 -40.63
CA TYR A 525 3.52 17.74 -40.07
C TYR A 525 2.29 18.62 -39.91
N TYR A 526 1.12 18.02 -40.14
CA TYR A 526 -0.18 18.67 -39.96
C TYR A 526 -0.46 18.92 -38.47
N PHE A 527 -0.58 20.20 -38.09
CA PHE A 527 -1.09 20.58 -36.78
C PHE A 527 -2.62 20.61 -36.80
N ASN A 528 -3.25 20.01 -35.79
CA ASN A 528 -4.70 19.87 -35.71
C ASN A 528 -5.42 21.24 -35.82
N SER A 529 -6.42 21.31 -36.70
CA SER A 529 -7.14 22.56 -37.01
C SER A 529 -7.89 23.14 -35.81
N TYR A 530 -8.51 22.28 -34.99
CA TYR A 530 -9.22 22.72 -33.78
C TYR A 530 -8.24 23.37 -32.80
N LEU A 531 -7.10 22.75 -32.50
CA LEU A 531 -6.11 23.37 -31.62
C LEU A 531 -5.48 24.64 -32.21
N ASN A 532 -5.29 24.69 -33.53
CA ASN A 532 -4.82 25.91 -34.18
C ASN A 532 -5.81 27.07 -34.00
N SER A 533 -7.12 26.78 -34.00
CA SER A 533 -8.15 27.79 -33.76
C SER A 533 -8.07 28.35 -32.33
N LEU A 534 -7.74 27.50 -31.34
CA LEU A 534 -7.60 27.92 -29.94
C LEU A 534 -6.43 28.87 -29.71
N ILE A 535 -5.29 28.67 -30.40
CA ILE A 535 -4.11 29.55 -30.27
C ILE A 535 -4.46 31.01 -30.61
N ASN A 536 -5.33 31.22 -31.58
CA ASN A 536 -5.71 32.56 -32.03
C ASN A 536 -6.95 33.12 -31.29
N THR A 537 -7.44 32.41 -30.26
CA THR A 537 -8.63 32.83 -29.51
C THR A 537 -8.26 33.88 -28.46
N VAL A 538 -9.10 34.91 -28.31
CA VAL A 538 -8.94 35.90 -27.23
C VAL A 538 -9.32 35.25 -25.91
N LEU A 539 -8.37 35.18 -24.98
CA LEU A 539 -8.58 34.58 -23.67
C LEU A 539 -9.47 35.48 -22.78
N PRO A 540 -10.39 34.90 -21.98
CA PRO A 540 -11.26 35.66 -21.10
C PRO A 540 -10.54 36.35 -19.92
N LEU A 541 -9.23 36.11 -19.73
CA LEU A 541 -8.35 36.67 -18.69
C LEU A 541 -8.84 36.54 -17.24
N SER A 542 -9.90 35.76 -17.01
CA SER A 542 -10.55 35.54 -15.73
C SER A 542 -9.58 35.03 -14.65
N CYS A 543 -8.72 34.06 -14.98
CA CYS A 543 -7.73 33.51 -14.05
C CYS A 543 -6.63 34.53 -13.75
N TYR A 544 -6.16 35.24 -14.78
CA TYR A 544 -5.17 36.30 -14.64
C TYR A 544 -5.66 37.44 -13.75
N CYS A 545 -6.91 37.87 -13.94
CA CYS A 545 -7.55 38.87 -13.08
C CYS A 545 -7.63 38.39 -11.62
N ALA A 546 -8.03 37.14 -11.38
CA ALA A 546 -8.09 36.57 -10.03
C ALA A 546 -6.72 36.54 -9.34
N GLN A 547 -5.67 36.14 -10.05
CA GLN A 547 -4.29 36.15 -9.56
C GLN A 547 -3.81 37.57 -9.26
N SER A 548 -4.05 38.51 -10.18
CA SER A 548 -3.65 39.90 -10.06
C SER A 548 -4.29 40.60 -8.85
N LEU A 549 -5.59 40.37 -8.61
CA LEU A 549 -6.31 40.90 -7.45
C LEU A 549 -5.63 40.51 -6.12
N ARG A 550 -5.16 39.25 -6.03
CA ARG A 550 -4.51 38.72 -4.82
C ARG A 550 -3.05 39.15 -4.69
N GLN A 551 -2.29 39.16 -5.78
CA GLN A 551 -0.91 39.62 -5.79
C GLN A 551 -0.79 41.07 -5.30
N HIS A 552 -1.73 41.93 -5.72
CA HIS A 552 -1.79 43.33 -5.30
C HIS A 552 -2.56 43.55 -3.99
N LYS A 553 -2.96 42.46 -3.29
CA LYS A 553 -3.69 42.48 -2.01
C LYS A 553 -4.91 43.39 -2.03
N ILE A 554 -5.64 43.43 -3.14
CA ILE A 554 -6.83 44.27 -3.29
C ILE A 554 -7.90 43.76 -2.31
N PRO A 555 -8.46 44.61 -1.42
CA PRO A 555 -9.45 44.19 -0.44
C PRO A 555 -10.77 43.84 -1.14
N LEU A 556 -11.15 42.56 -1.10
CA LEU A 556 -12.31 42.04 -1.86
C LEU A 556 -13.67 42.24 -1.14
N GLY A 557 -13.67 42.46 0.19
CA GLY A 557 -14.85 42.80 1.01
C GLY A 557 -16.12 41.95 0.78
N ASN A 558 -17.27 42.43 1.26
CA ASN A 558 -18.60 41.92 0.86
C ASN A 558 -19.05 42.47 -0.52
N GLN A 559 -18.12 43.02 -1.31
CA GLN A 559 -18.42 43.76 -2.54
C GLN A 559 -18.56 42.86 -3.77
N LEU A 560 -18.13 41.60 -3.66
CA LEU A 560 -18.21 40.62 -4.74
C LEU A 560 -19.27 39.56 -4.44
N PRO A 561 -20.02 39.10 -5.45
CA PRO A 561 -20.90 37.94 -5.28
C PRO A 561 -20.12 36.73 -4.73
N PRO A 562 -20.71 35.90 -3.86
CA PRO A 562 -20.04 34.75 -3.25
C PRO A 562 -19.38 33.80 -4.26
N ARG A 563 -19.97 33.66 -5.45
CA ARG A 563 -19.41 32.88 -6.56
C ARG A 563 -18.09 33.45 -7.08
N VAL A 564 -18.00 34.76 -7.29
CA VAL A 564 -16.76 35.43 -7.74
C VAL A 564 -15.71 35.37 -6.64
N HIS A 565 -16.12 35.55 -5.38
CA HIS A 565 -15.22 35.40 -4.24
C HIS A 565 -14.62 33.98 -4.15
N SER A 566 -15.46 32.94 -4.33
CA SER A 566 -15.03 31.55 -4.36
C SER A 566 -14.11 31.24 -5.55
N PHE A 567 -14.38 31.85 -6.71
CA PHE A 567 -13.55 31.72 -7.91
C PHE A 567 -12.15 32.30 -7.68
N ILE A 568 -12.07 33.51 -7.14
CA ILE A 568 -10.79 34.17 -6.83
C ILE A 568 -9.99 33.33 -5.84
N LEU A 569 -10.61 32.78 -4.79
CA LEU A 569 -9.95 31.91 -3.81
C LEU A 569 -9.36 30.64 -4.43
N ARG A 570 -10.05 30.03 -5.40
CA ARG A 570 -9.61 28.75 -6.02
C ARG A 570 -8.50 28.94 -7.06
N HIS A 571 -8.51 30.04 -7.81
CA HIS A 571 -7.58 30.29 -8.92
C HIS A 571 -6.35 31.13 -8.52
N SER A 572 -6.21 31.44 -7.23
CA SER A 572 -5.17 32.30 -6.68
C SER A 572 -4.02 31.56 -6.00
N VAL A 573 -3.59 30.39 -6.50
CA VAL A 573 -2.49 29.66 -5.86
C VAL A 573 -1.17 30.41 -6.06
N LEU A 574 -0.90 31.37 -5.16
CA LEU A 574 0.44 31.85 -4.84
C LEU A 574 1.11 30.73 -4.02
N LYS A 575 1.72 29.75 -4.69
CA LYS A 575 2.74 28.93 -4.04
C LYS A 575 3.93 29.87 -3.76
N ARG A 576 4.16 30.16 -2.49
CA ARG A 576 5.42 30.73 -2.01
C ARG A 576 6.55 29.75 -2.22
#